data_AF-A0A3N9US14-F1
#
_entry.id   AF-A0A3N9US14-F1
#
_cell.length_a   1.000
_cell.length_b   1.000
_cell.length_c   1.000
_cell.angle_alpha   90.00
_cell.angle_beta   90.00
_cell.angle_gamma   90.00
#
_symmetry.space_group_name_H-M   'P 1'
#
loop_
_entity.id
_entity.type
_entity.pdbx_description
1 polymer ?
#
loop_
_entity_poly.entity_id
_entity_poly.type
_entity_poly.pdbx_seq_one_letter_code
_entity_poly.pdbx_strand_id
1 'polypeptide(L)'
;MEAAMIESDNGKFNNNSKSDKDKLDKGKSDKSEGKQELIVEESKSFLEWFRDEVPEIQSSLAAAQVLFECKNCGECCKGEGYALVTNEDLQRIADFSGKSASTIFSQFTDPDPEKREGCRILKNMGPERICCFYDARARRCKIHEGRPEICRTFPMLSIDVEQEEPISLYSDCRGTADLLKVLKAKAKGTEIQNEMKELQEDADRLATLRLMLFMRQLQIAGREDEAEHVRMLAGIRLPVDEVQFKKDCLAYVLLTLGEGP
;
A
#
# COMPACT_ATOMS: atom_id res chain seq x y z
N MET A 1 -5.68 -23.86 36.46
CA MET A 1 -5.23 -23.06 37.62
C MET A 1 -5.35 -21.61 37.20
N GLU A 2 -6.25 -20.89 37.89
CA GLU A 2 -6.55 -19.44 37.96
C GLU A 2 -6.19 -18.55 36.73
N ALA A 3 -7.10 -17.94 35.96
CA ALA A 3 -8.26 -17.06 36.22
C ALA A 3 -7.92 -15.62 36.66
N ALA A 4 -8.09 -14.66 35.74
CA ALA A 4 -8.46 -13.25 35.94
C ALA A 4 -8.87 -12.69 34.55
N MET A 5 -10.16 -12.56 34.18
CA MET A 5 -11.13 -11.50 34.50
C MET A 5 -10.62 -10.07 34.30
N ILE A 6 -11.00 -9.42 33.19
CA ILE A 6 -11.42 -8.00 33.14
C ILE A 6 -12.60 -7.89 32.16
N GLU A 7 -13.66 -7.25 32.64
CA GLU A 7 -14.99 -7.13 32.05
C GLU A 7 -15.08 -6.10 30.93
N SER A 8 -16.00 -6.39 30.02
CA SER A 8 -16.56 -5.57 28.96
C SER A 8 -17.53 -4.52 29.51
N ASP A 9 -17.43 -3.27 29.03
CA ASP A 9 -18.47 -2.26 29.23
C ASP A 9 -18.97 -1.66 27.91
N ASN A 10 -20.22 -1.99 27.60
CA ASN A 10 -21.01 -1.54 26.46
C ASN A 10 -21.83 -0.31 26.87
N GLY A 11 -21.40 0.88 26.49
CA GLY A 11 -22.12 2.14 26.75
C GLY A 11 -22.89 2.67 25.55
N LYS A 12 -24.15 2.26 25.39
CA LYS A 12 -25.14 2.87 24.49
C LYS A 12 -25.43 4.32 24.92
N PHE A 13 -25.33 5.30 24.01
CA PHE A 13 -25.89 6.63 24.25
C PHE A 13 -27.19 6.85 23.48
N ASN A 14 -28.24 7.09 24.26
CA ASN A 14 -29.62 7.27 23.88
C ASN A 14 -29.92 8.75 23.58
N ASN A 15 -30.79 8.98 22.61
CA ASN A 15 -31.34 10.29 22.27
C ASN A 15 -32.30 10.77 23.36
N ASN A 16 -32.22 12.05 23.75
CA ASN A 16 -33.44 12.80 24.00
C ASN A 16 -33.27 14.32 23.82
N SER A 17 -34.18 14.87 23.04
CA SER A 17 -34.43 16.28 22.76
C SER A 17 -35.22 16.95 23.89
N LYS A 18 -34.89 18.20 24.23
CA LYS A 18 -35.77 19.38 24.04
C LYS A 18 -35.17 20.67 24.62
N SER A 19 -35.36 21.72 23.82
CA SER A 19 -35.48 23.16 24.13
C SER A 19 -34.43 23.80 25.03
N ASP A 20 -33.61 24.68 24.45
CA ASP A 20 -33.81 26.11 24.65
C ASP A 20 -33.23 26.90 23.47
N LYS A 21 -34.12 27.62 22.78
CA LYS A 21 -33.77 28.65 21.82
C LYS A 21 -33.46 29.91 22.63
N ASP A 22 -32.24 30.39 22.50
CA ASP A 22 -31.85 31.81 22.48
C ASP A 22 -30.46 31.96 23.10
N LYS A 23 -29.45 31.96 22.22
CA LYS A 23 -28.24 32.79 22.33
C LYS A 23 -27.51 32.74 21.00
N LEU A 24 -27.79 33.76 20.20
CA LEU A 24 -27.09 34.11 18.98
C LEU A 24 -25.61 34.35 19.28
N ASP A 25 -24.79 33.65 18.48
CA ASP A 25 -23.68 34.21 17.72
C ASP A 25 -22.52 34.86 18.50
N LYS A 26 -21.63 33.99 19.05
CA LYS A 26 -20.25 34.36 19.44
C LYS A 26 -19.26 33.19 19.57
N GLY A 27 -19.53 32.04 18.94
CA GLY A 27 -18.76 30.79 19.16
C GLY A 27 -18.26 30.06 17.91
N LYS A 28 -18.07 30.77 16.79
CA LYS A 28 -17.61 30.16 15.52
C LYS A 28 -16.13 30.39 15.18
N SER A 29 -15.42 31.34 15.82
CA SER A 29 -13.98 31.58 15.55
C SER A 29 -13.05 30.69 16.39
N ASP A 30 -13.37 30.45 17.66
CA ASP A 30 -12.54 29.63 18.58
C ASP A 30 -12.46 28.15 18.15
N LYS A 31 -13.54 27.60 17.57
CA LYS A 31 -13.57 26.20 17.13
C LYS A 31 -12.78 25.95 15.85
N SER A 32 -12.61 26.96 14.99
CA SER A 32 -11.79 26.84 13.78
C SER A 32 -10.31 26.94 14.11
N GLU A 33 -9.93 27.79 15.07
CA GLU A 33 -8.54 27.94 15.50
C GLU A 33 -8.05 26.69 16.23
N GLY A 34 -8.82 26.16 17.19
CA GLY A 34 -8.46 24.91 17.88
C GLY A 34 -8.45 23.68 16.97
N LYS A 35 -9.30 23.63 15.93
CA LYS A 35 -9.27 22.56 14.93
C LYS A 35 -8.05 22.67 14.00
N GLN A 36 -7.66 23.90 13.64
CA GLN A 36 -6.50 24.14 12.81
C GLN A 36 -5.20 23.82 13.56
N GLU A 37 -5.13 24.13 14.84
CA GLU A 37 -3.98 23.83 15.71
C GLU A 37 -3.79 22.31 15.89
N LEU A 38 -4.86 21.55 16.10
CA LEU A 38 -4.83 20.09 16.16
C LEU A 38 -4.31 19.45 14.86
N ILE A 39 -4.77 19.91 13.69
CA ILE A 39 -4.31 19.39 12.39
C ILE A 39 -2.82 19.66 12.17
N VAL A 40 -2.33 20.82 12.62
CA VAL A 40 -0.91 21.18 12.54
C VAL A 40 -0.06 20.29 13.44
N GLU A 41 -0.53 20.00 14.65
CA GLU A 41 0.13 19.08 15.59
C GLU A 41 0.17 17.65 15.04
N GLU A 42 -0.95 17.14 14.51
CA GLU A 42 -1.04 15.81 13.87
C GLU A 42 -0.10 15.72 12.66
N SER A 43 -0.08 16.74 11.80
CA SER A 43 0.81 16.83 10.65
C SER A 43 2.28 16.77 11.08
N LYS A 44 2.67 17.54 12.10
CA LYS A 44 4.03 17.55 12.63
C LYS A 44 4.41 16.18 13.19
N SER A 45 3.55 15.58 14.02
CA SER A 45 3.79 14.26 14.61
C SER A 45 3.95 13.18 13.54
N PHE A 46 3.10 13.20 12.50
CA PHE A 46 3.20 12.29 11.38
C PHE A 46 4.53 12.44 10.62
N LEU A 47 4.95 13.66 10.33
CA LEU A 47 6.20 13.91 9.59
C LEU A 47 7.45 13.51 10.39
N GLU A 48 7.42 13.68 11.72
CA GLU A 48 8.47 13.18 12.62
C GLU A 48 8.52 11.65 12.60
N TRP A 49 7.38 10.99 12.83
CA TRP A 49 7.29 9.53 12.74
C TRP A 49 7.74 9.00 11.38
N PHE A 50 7.29 9.61 10.28
CA PHE A 50 7.61 9.16 8.93
C PHE A 50 9.10 9.19 8.67
N ARG A 51 9.79 10.23 9.14
CA ARG A 51 11.24 10.37 8.98
C ARG A 51 11.99 9.27 9.73
N ASP A 52 11.55 8.97 10.95
CA ASP A 52 12.29 8.13 11.89
C ASP A 52 11.98 6.63 11.70
N GLU A 53 10.74 6.30 11.33
CA GLU A 53 10.25 4.91 11.33
C GLU A 53 10.10 4.31 9.94
N VAL A 54 10.06 5.11 8.86
CA VAL A 54 9.92 4.59 7.49
C VAL A 54 11.30 4.43 6.83
N PRO A 55 11.80 3.20 6.62
CA PRO A 55 13.13 2.99 6.07
C PRO A 55 13.26 3.46 4.61
N GLU A 56 14.48 3.83 4.21
CA GLU A 56 14.76 4.20 2.80
C GLU A 56 14.52 3.03 1.84
N ILE A 57 14.77 1.79 2.28
CA ILE A 57 14.51 0.60 1.47
C ILE A 57 13.03 0.48 1.10
N GLN A 58 12.11 0.85 2.00
CA GLN A 58 10.67 0.85 1.70
C GLN A 58 10.33 1.85 0.61
N SER A 59 10.93 3.04 0.65
CA SER A 59 10.76 4.04 -0.42
C SER A 59 11.29 3.51 -1.76
N SER A 60 12.38 2.74 -1.72
CA SER A 60 13.02 2.16 -2.92
C SER A 60 12.13 1.09 -3.56
N LEU A 61 11.56 0.21 -2.73
CA LEU A 61 10.59 -0.80 -3.15
C LEU A 61 9.32 -0.15 -3.71
N ALA A 62 8.82 0.91 -3.06
CA ALA A 62 7.67 1.66 -3.54
C ALA A 62 7.96 2.32 -4.90
N ALA A 63 9.13 2.94 -5.09
CA ALA A 63 9.53 3.53 -6.36
C ALA A 63 9.62 2.49 -7.47
N ALA A 64 10.19 1.31 -7.19
CA ALA A 64 10.19 0.19 -8.12
C ALA A 64 8.77 -0.29 -8.44
N GLN A 65 7.88 -0.36 -7.46
CA GLN A 65 6.48 -0.73 -7.66
C GLN A 65 5.73 0.29 -8.54
N VAL A 66 6.02 1.58 -8.44
CA VAL A 66 5.44 2.63 -9.30
C VAL A 66 5.84 2.46 -10.76
N LEU A 67 7.09 2.05 -11.00
CA LEU A 67 7.61 1.80 -12.35
C LEU A 67 7.19 0.43 -12.91
N PHE A 68 6.82 -0.50 -12.03
CA PHE A 68 6.39 -1.84 -12.37
C PHE A 68 5.03 -1.86 -13.06
N GLU A 69 4.89 -2.74 -14.07
CA GLU A 69 3.62 -2.97 -14.75
C GLU A 69 3.29 -4.47 -14.74
N CYS A 70 2.21 -4.84 -14.05
CA CYS A 70 1.69 -6.21 -14.05
C CYS A 70 1.19 -6.59 -15.45
N LYS A 71 1.72 -7.68 -16.01
CA LYS A 71 1.30 -8.19 -17.33
C LYS A 71 0.04 -9.07 -17.29
N ASN A 72 -0.59 -9.20 -16.12
CA ASN A 72 -1.71 -10.10 -15.86
C ASN A 72 -1.51 -11.52 -16.45
N CYS A 73 -0.29 -12.04 -16.35
CA CYS A 73 0.08 -13.31 -16.96
C CYS A 73 -0.31 -14.54 -16.11
N GLY A 74 -0.74 -14.31 -14.87
CA GLY A 74 -1.14 -15.37 -13.93
C GLY A 74 0.00 -16.26 -13.43
N GLU A 75 1.27 -15.89 -13.65
CA GLU A 75 2.40 -16.71 -13.16
C GLU A 75 2.47 -16.72 -11.63
N CYS A 76 2.24 -15.56 -10.99
CA CYS A 76 2.12 -15.46 -9.53
C CYS A 76 0.91 -16.20 -8.93
N CYS A 77 -0.01 -16.71 -9.76
CA CYS A 77 -1.14 -17.51 -9.30
C CYS A 77 -0.77 -19.00 -9.14
N LYS A 78 0.48 -19.39 -9.36
CA LYS A 78 0.96 -20.78 -9.27
C LYS A 78 2.15 -20.85 -8.31
N GLY A 79 2.43 -22.04 -7.80
CA GLY A 79 3.59 -22.30 -6.94
C GLY A 79 3.24 -22.39 -5.46
N GLU A 80 4.26 -22.44 -4.61
CA GLU A 80 4.11 -22.87 -3.23
C GLU A 80 3.59 -21.78 -2.26
N GLY A 81 3.66 -20.51 -2.67
CA GLY A 81 3.14 -19.38 -1.89
C GLY A 81 1.63 -19.43 -1.65
N TYR A 82 1.18 -18.69 -0.64
CA TYR A 82 -0.24 -18.48 -0.36
C TYR A 82 -0.52 -16.99 -0.20
N ALA A 83 -1.67 -16.54 -0.68
CA ALA A 83 -2.10 -15.15 -0.51
C ALA A 83 -2.86 -15.04 0.81
N LEU A 84 -2.22 -14.46 1.83
CA LEU A 84 -2.89 -14.06 3.07
C LEU A 84 -3.87 -12.93 2.76
N VAL A 85 -5.07 -13.01 3.30
CA VAL A 85 -6.15 -12.05 3.07
C VAL A 85 -6.83 -11.66 4.38
N THR A 86 -7.14 -10.37 4.50
CA THR A 86 -7.92 -9.79 5.61
C THR A 86 -9.40 -9.72 5.28
N ASN A 87 -10.24 -9.22 6.21
CA ASN A 87 -11.66 -8.99 5.92
C ASN A 87 -11.89 -7.93 4.85
N GLU A 88 -11.05 -6.89 4.81
CA GLU A 88 -11.08 -5.83 3.80
C GLU A 88 -10.77 -6.40 2.41
N ASP A 89 -9.80 -7.31 2.30
CA ASP A 89 -9.51 -8.03 1.06
C ASP A 89 -10.70 -8.89 0.61
N LEU A 90 -11.35 -9.60 1.53
CA LEU A 90 -12.54 -10.40 1.21
C LEU A 90 -13.68 -9.52 0.69
N GLN A 91 -13.90 -8.35 1.29
CA GLN A 91 -14.89 -7.39 0.83
C GLN A 91 -14.54 -6.86 -0.57
N ARG A 92 -13.28 -6.51 -0.80
CA ARG A 92 -12.80 -6.05 -2.11
C ARG A 92 -13.01 -7.09 -3.22
N ILE A 93 -12.70 -8.35 -2.93
CA ILE A 93 -12.93 -9.47 -3.86
C ILE A 93 -14.43 -9.67 -4.11
N ALA A 94 -15.25 -9.55 -3.05
CA ALA A 94 -16.70 -9.70 -3.11
C ALA A 94 -17.35 -8.64 -4.01
N ASP A 95 -16.98 -7.38 -3.81
CA ASP A 95 -17.46 -6.23 -4.58
C ASP A 95 -17.12 -6.39 -6.07
N PHE A 96 -15.88 -6.76 -6.38
CA PHE A 96 -15.46 -7.02 -7.77
C PHE A 96 -16.20 -8.21 -8.39
N SER A 97 -16.39 -9.29 -7.63
CA SER A 97 -16.96 -10.55 -8.13
C SER A 97 -18.49 -10.55 -8.17
N GLY A 98 -19.16 -9.53 -7.63
CA GLY A 98 -20.61 -9.49 -7.47
C GLY A 98 -21.15 -10.58 -6.51
N LYS A 99 -20.33 -11.01 -5.54
CA LYS A 99 -20.69 -12.03 -4.54
C LYS A 99 -20.72 -11.40 -3.16
N SER A 100 -21.30 -12.09 -2.17
CA SER A 100 -21.17 -11.65 -0.77
C SER A 100 -19.81 -12.00 -0.19
N ALA A 101 -19.30 -11.19 0.74
CA ALA A 101 -18.05 -11.49 1.47
C ALA A 101 -18.10 -12.85 2.17
N SER A 102 -19.26 -13.26 2.72
CA SER A 102 -19.47 -14.60 3.29
C SER A 102 -19.31 -15.73 2.25
N THR A 103 -19.72 -15.49 1.01
CA THR A 103 -19.48 -16.43 -0.10
C THR A 103 -18.00 -16.51 -0.44
N ILE A 104 -17.30 -15.36 -0.50
CA ILE A 104 -15.84 -15.33 -0.74
C ILE A 104 -15.12 -16.09 0.37
N PHE A 105 -15.42 -15.78 1.64
CA PHE A 105 -14.88 -16.44 2.81
C PHE A 105 -15.04 -17.96 2.74
N SER A 106 -16.28 -18.46 2.62
CA SER A 106 -16.56 -19.90 2.71
C SER A 106 -16.04 -20.70 1.50
N GLN A 107 -16.19 -20.15 0.29
CA GLN A 107 -15.92 -20.91 -0.93
C GLN A 107 -14.49 -20.76 -1.43
N PHE A 108 -13.83 -19.61 -1.20
CA PHE A 108 -12.56 -19.27 -1.85
C PHE A 108 -11.37 -19.16 -0.91
N THR A 109 -11.55 -19.38 0.39
CA THR A 109 -10.45 -19.27 1.37
C THR A 109 -10.33 -20.46 2.31
N ASP A 110 -9.11 -20.76 2.72
CA ASP A 110 -8.77 -21.74 3.76
C ASP A 110 -8.29 -21.02 5.04
N PRO A 111 -8.32 -21.68 6.20
CA PRO A 111 -7.73 -21.13 7.42
C PRO A 111 -6.25 -20.80 7.23
N ASP A 112 -5.79 -19.71 7.83
CA ASP A 112 -4.37 -19.37 7.86
C ASP A 112 -3.58 -20.48 8.60
N PRO A 113 -2.53 -21.08 7.99
CA PRO A 113 -1.72 -22.10 8.64
C PRO A 113 -1.06 -21.61 9.94
N GLU A 114 -0.76 -20.31 10.04
CA GLU A 114 -0.16 -19.69 11.22
C GLU A 114 -1.21 -19.26 12.26
N LYS A 115 -2.50 -19.41 11.95
CA LYS A 115 -3.64 -19.05 12.81
C LYS A 115 -3.63 -17.60 13.30
N ARG A 116 -3.15 -16.67 12.46
CA ARG A 116 -3.28 -15.23 12.76
C ARG A 116 -4.76 -14.85 12.80
N GLU A 117 -5.13 -14.10 13.83
CA GLU A 117 -6.51 -13.67 14.03
C GLU A 117 -6.99 -12.79 12.87
N GLY A 118 -8.23 -13.00 12.43
CA GLY A 118 -8.82 -12.24 11.32
C GLY A 118 -8.24 -12.54 9.93
N CYS A 119 -7.22 -13.41 9.82
CA CYS A 119 -6.55 -13.71 8.57
C CYS A 119 -6.94 -15.07 8.01
N ARG A 120 -6.96 -15.17 6.67
CA ARG A 120 -7.20 -16.41 5.92
C ARG A 120 -6.26 -16.47 4.72
N ILE A 121 -6.26 -17.59 4.02
CA ILE A 121 -5.51 -17.71 2.77
C ILE A 121 -6.45 -17.96 1.60
N LEU A 122 -6.15 -17.42 0.42
CA LEU A 122 -6.84 -17.86 -0.79
C LEU A 122 -6.57 -19.33 -1.06
N LYS A 123 -7.61 -20.07 -1.45
CA LYS A 123 -7.50 -21.50 -1.77
C LYS A 123 -6.56 -21.72 -2.95
N ASN A 124 -5.68 -22.70 -2.81
CA ASN A 124 -4.87 -23.26 -3.89
C ASN A 124 -5.40 -24.65 -4.25
N MET A 125 -5.45 -24.97 -5.55
CA MET A 125 -6.04 -26.21 -6.07
C MET A 125 -5.00 -27.08 -6.77
N GLY A 126 -5.12 -28.39 -6.58
CA GLY A 126 -4.29 -29.40 -7.23
C GLY A 126 -2.84 -29.44 -6.71
N PRO A 127 -2.03 -30.37 -7.24
CA PRO A 127 -0.63 -30.54 -6.82
C PRO A 127 0.26 -29.34 -7.18
N GLU A 128 -0.11 -28.58 -8.22
CA GLU A 128 0.60 -27.36 -8.66
C GLU A 128 0.24 -26.12 -7.83
N ARG A 129 -0.62 -26.27 -6.80
CA ARG A 129 -1.04 -25.21 -5.87
C ARG A 129 -1.52 -23.95 -6.59
N ILE A 130 -2.41 -24.12 -7.57
CA ILE A 130 -2.91 -23.02 -8.38
C ILE A 130 -3.98 -22.24 -7.61
N CYS A 131 -3.84 -20.93 -7.48
CA CYS A 131 -4.84 -20.07 -6.85
C CYS A 131 -6.22 -20.27 -7.49
N CYS A 132 -7.26 -20.37 -6.66
CA CYS A 132 -8.64 -20.60 -7.07
C CYS A 132 -9.22 -19.51 -8.01
N PHE A 133 -8.55 -18.35 -8.11
CA PHE A 133 -8.89 -17.26 -9.03
C PHE A 133 -8.08 -17.24 -10.33
N TYR A 134 -7.22 -18.21 -10.58
CA TYR A 134 -6.57 -18.37 -11.89
C TYR A 134 -7.58 -18.85 -12.95
N ASP A 135 -7.61 -18.19 -14.10
CA ASP A 135 -8.31 -18.65 -15.29
C ASP A 135 -7.35 -19.43 -16.17
N ALA A 136 -7.45 -20.76 -16.16
CA ALA A 136 -6.58 -21.63 -16.96
C ALA A 136 -6.79 -21.48 -18.48
N ARG A 137 -8.00 -21.11 -18.91
CA ARG A 137 -8.31 -20.92 -20.34
C ARG A 137 -7.72 -19.62 -20.85
N ALA A 138 -7.92 -18.53 -20.12
CA ALA A 138 -7.40 -17.21 -20.48
C ALA A 138 -5.95 -16.98 -20.01
N ARG A 139 -5.41 -17.88 -19.18
CA ARG A 139 -4.05 -17.82 -18.60
C ARG A 139 -3.77 -16.51 -17.88
N ARG A 140 -4.72 -16.07 -17.04
CA ARG A 140 -4.66 -14.78 -16.32
C ARG A 140 -5.43 -14.82 -15.01
N CYS A 141 -5.27 -13.80 -14.17
CA CYS A 141 -6.06 -13.66 -12.94
C CYS A 141 -7.48 -13.19 -13.29
N LYS A 142 -8.51 -13.91 -12.82
CA LYS A 142 -9.92 -13.56 -13.09
C LYS A 142 -10.44 -12.42 -12.20
N ILE A 143 -9.73 -12.11 -11.11
CA ILE A 143 -10.04 -11.02 -10.18
C ILE A 143 -9.00 -9.90 -10.22
N HIS A 144 -8.34 -9.67 -11.37
CA HIS A 144 -7.24 -8.72 -11.47
C HIS A 144 -7.58 -7.35 -10.81
N GLU A 145 -8.71 -6.74 -11.11
CA GLU A 145 -9.08 -5.46 -10.49
C GLU A 145 -9.56 -5.58 -9.04
N GLY A 146 -9.98 -6.77 -8.61
CA GLY A 146 -10.42 -7.09 -7.24
C GLY A 146 -9.37 -7.78 -6.38
N ARG A 147 -8.09 -7.76 -6.79
CA ARG A 147 -7.01 -8.51 -6.10
C ARG A 147 -6.86 -8.05 -4.64
N PRO A 148 -6.50 -8.97 -3.72
CA PRO A 148 -6.13 -8.61 -2.36
C PRO A 148 -4.83 -7.80 -2.33
N GLU A 149 -4.55 -7.15 -1.20
CA GLU A 149 -3.38 -6.30 -0.98
C GLU A 149 -2.09 -7.01 -1.39
N ILE A 150 -1.84 -8.21 -0.87
CA ILE A 150 -0.64 -9.00 -1.17
C ILE A 150 -0.42 -9.24 -2.68
N CYS A 151 -1.51 -9.37 -3.45
CA CYS A 151 -1.46 -9.56 -4.90
C CYS A 151 -1.33 -8.26 -5.70
N ARG A 152 -1.57 -7.10 -5.07
CA ARG A 152 -1.36 -5.78 -5.66
C ARG A 152 0.06 -5.28 -5.41
N THR A 153 0.60 -5.59 -4.24
CA THR A 153 1.94 -5.22 -3.78
C THR A 153 3.03 -6.14 -4.30
N PHE A 154 2.68 -7.35 -4.78
CA PHE A 154 3.61 -8.22 -5.48
C PHE A 154 4.17 -7.58 -6.77
N PRO A 155 5.47 -7.69 -7.07
CA PRO A 155 6.49 -8.44 -6.31
C PRO A 155 7.33 -7.60 -5.35
N MET A 156 7.22 -6.26 -5.35
CA MET A 156 8.19 -5.42 -4.63
C MET A 156 7.85 -5.23 -3.16
N LEU A 157 6.56 -5.14 -2.83
CA LEU A 157 6.08 -4.74 -1.51
C LEU A 157 5.47 -5.91 -0.72
N SER A 158 5.67 -7.15 -1.20
CA SER A 158 5.14 -8.38 -0.59
C SER A 158 6.17 -9.15 0.25
N ILE A 159 7.30 -8.54 0.60
CA ILE A 159 8.43 -9.19 1.28
C ILE A 159 8.53 -8.63 2.71
N ASP A 160 8.76 -9.50 3.68
CA ASP A 160 9.11 -9.09 5.04
C ASP A 160 10.43 -8.31 5.00
N VAL A 161 10.35 -7.03 5.36
CA VAL A 161 11.45 -6.04 5.25
C VAL A 161 12.56 -6.26 6.30
N GLU A 162 12.59 -7.43 6.95
CA GLU A 162 13.60 -7.77 7.98
C GLU A 162 14.98 -8.07 7.39
N GLN A 163 15.07 -8.28 6.08
CA GLN A 163 16.34 -8.40 5.38
C GLN A 163 16.63 -7.05 4.71
N GLU A 164 17.73 -6.39 5.08
CA GLU A 164 18.30 -5.22 4.36
C GLU A 164 18.78 -5.58 2.95
N GLU A 165 18.20 -6.60 2.32
CA GLU A 165 18.54 -7.02 0.98
C GLU A 165 17.90 -6.07 -0.06
N PRO A 166 18.62 -5.78 -1.15
CA PRO A 166 18.12 -4.94 -2.24
C PRO A 166 16.84 -5.51 -2.84
N ILE A 167 16.11 -4.66 -3.57
CA ILE A 167 14.87 -4.98 -4.30
C ILE A 167 14.92 -6.40 -4.87
N SER A 168 14.19 -7.34 -4.26
CA SER A 168 14.17 -8.73 -4.71
C SER A 168 13.22 -8.86 -5.89
N LEU A 169 13.83 -8.95 -7.08
CA LEU A 169 13.12 -8.99 -8.34
C LEU A 169 12.74 -10.44 -8.65
N TYR A 170 11.48 -10.79 -8.42
CA TYR A 170 10.95 -12.14 -8.69
C TYR A 170 11.20 -12.55 -10.15
N SER A 171 12.09 -13.52 -10.36
CA SER A 171 12.61 -13.90 -11.68
C SER A 171 11.54 -14.38 -12.66
N ASP A 172 10.48 -14.99 -12.11
CA ASP A 172 9.42 -15.59 -12.91
C ASP A 172 8.32 -14.58 -13.26
N CYS A 173 8.40 -13.35 -12.72
CA CYS A 173 7.50 -12.27 -13.06
C CYS A 173 7.94 -11.55 -14.34
N ARG A 174 7.10 -11.64 -15.39
CA ARG A 174 7.36 -10.96 -16.67
C ARG A 174 7.44 -9.44 -16.54
N GLY A 175 6.62 -8.85 -15.67
CA GLY A 175 6.64 -7.40 -15.42
C GLY A 175 7.95 -6.96 -14.79
N THR A 176 8.50 -7.78 -13.88
CA THR A 176 9.81 -7.56 -13.27
C THR A 176 10.93 -7.65 -14.30
N ALA A 177 10.87 -8.64 -15.20
CA ALA A 177 11.84 -8.77 -16.28
C ALA A 177 11.83 -7.57 -17.24
N ASP A 178 10.66 -6.98 -17.52
CA ASP A 178 10.55 -5.77 -18.34
C ASP A 178 11.06 -4.53 -17.59
N LEU A 179 10.73 -4.37 -16.30
CA LEU A 179 11.29 -3.30 -15.47
C LEU A 179 12.82 -3.34 -15.45
N LEU A 180 13.42 -4.52 -15.29
CA LEU A 180 14.87 -4.72 -15.34
C LEU A 180 15.50 -4.24 -16.65
N LYS A 181 14.85 -4.48 -17.80
CA LYS A 181 15.34 -3.98 -19.09
C LYS A 181 15.30 -2.46 -19.12
N VAL A 182 14.24 -1.83 -18.60
CA VAL A 182 14.12 -0.37 -18.52
C VAL A 182 15.21 0.22 -17.63
N LEU A 183 15.39 -0.31 -16.43
CA LEU A 183 16.42 0.15 -15.49
C LEU A 183 17.82 0.06 -16.13
N LYS A 184 18.18 -1.09 -16.71
CA LYS A 184 19.48 -1.28 -17.39
C LYS A 184 19.68 -0.33 -18.57
N ALA A 185 18.64 -0.12 -19.39
CA ALA A 185 18.71 0.75 -20.55
C ALA A 185 18.86 2.23 -20.16
N LYS A 186 18.24 2.62 -19.04
CA LYS A 186 18.24 4.02 -18.57
C LYS A 186 19.43 4.35 -17.70
N ALA A 187 19.99 3.40 -16.95
CA ALA A 187 21.05 3.62 -15.95
C ALA A 187 22.24 4.47 -16.43
N LYS A 188 22.63 4.38 -17.71
CA LYS A 188 23.78 5.11 -18.29
C LYS A 188 23.42 6.40 -19.03
N GLY A 189 22.14 6.79 -19.04
CA GLY A 189 21.68 7.99 -19.73
C GLY A 189 22.09 9.27 -19.00
N THR A 190 22.60 10.28 -19.72
CA THR A 190 23.00 11.56 -19.12
C THR A 190 21.83 12.28 -18.45
N GLU A 191 20.61 12.18 -19.00
CA GLU A 191 19.40 12.75 -18.40
C GLU A 191 19.15 12.17 -17.00
N ILE A 192 19.20 10.84 -16.84
CA ILE A 192 18.92 10.23 -15.53
C ILE A 192 20.03 10.48 -14.52
N GLN A 193 21.28 10.59 -14.98
CA GLN A 193 22.42 10.92 -14.12
C GLN A 193 22.30 12.33 -13.53
N ASN A 194 21.83 13.29 -14.33
CA ASN A 194 21.53 14.63 -13.83
C ASN A 194 20.35 14.60 -12.84
N GLU A 195 19.29 13.87 -13.16
CA GLU A 195 18.12 13.71 -12.27
C GLU A 195 18.51 13.09 -10.91
N MET A 196 19.35 12.05 -10.92
CA MET A 196 19.89 11.43 -9.71
C MET A 196 20.69 12.43 -8.87
N LYS A 197 21.55 13.24 -9.50
CA LYS A 197 22.33 14.27 -8.83
C LYS A 197 21.43 15.35 -8.21
N GLU A 198 20.50 15.89 -8.99
CA GLU A 198 19.56 16.92 -8.52
C GLU A 198 18.73 16.41 -7.35
N LEU A 199 18.26 15.16 -7.41
CA LEU A 199 17.48 14.54 -6.34
C LEU A 199 18.31 14.32 -5.06
N GLN A 200 19.61 14.03 -5.17
CA GLN A 200 20.51 13.92 -4.01
C GLN A 200 20.84 15.28 -3.37
N GLU A 201 20.93 16.35 -4.18
CA GLU A 201 21.27 17.69 -3.71
C GLU A 201 20.07 18.43 -3.12
N ASP A 202 18.85 18.09 -3.52
CA ASP A 202 17.59 18.70 -3.05
C ASP A 202 16.89 17.83 -1.98
N ALA A 203 17.20 18.11 -0.71
CA ALA A 203 16.65 17.38 0.43
C ALA A 203 15.12 17.53 0.58
N ASP A 204 14.56 18.69 0.22
CA ASP A 204 13.12 18.94 0.32
C ASP A 204 12.35 18.17 -0.77
N ARG A 205 12.90 18.13 -1.99
CA ARG A 205 12.40 17.30 -3.08
C ARG A 205 12.46 15.83 -2.73
N LEU A 206 13.57 15.37 -2.16
CA LEU A 206 13.71 13.98 -1.73
C LEU A 206 12.71 13.60 -0.63
N ALA A 207 12.53 14.46 0.38
CA ALA A 207 11.54 14.24 1.43
C ALA A 207 10.11 14.19 0.86
N THR A 208 9.79 15.10 -0.06
CA THR A 208 8.50 15.12 -0.76
C THR A 208 8.29 13.84 -1.58
N LEU A 209 9.31 13.38 -2.30
CA LEU A 209 9.26 12.14 -3.07
C LEU A 209 8.98 10.94 -2.17
N ARG A 210 9.66 10.82 -1.02
CA ARG A 210 9.43 9.72 -0.07
C ARG A 210 7.99 9.69 0.45
N LEU A 211 7.41 10.85 0.76
CA LEU A 211 6.01 10.95 1.18
C LEU A 211 5.05 10.55 0.03
N MET A 212 5.33 10.99 -1.19
CA MET A 212 4.56 10.60 -2.38
C MET A 212 4.64 9.09 -2.65
N LEU A 213 5.81 8.48 -2.47
CA LEU A 213 6.02 7.03 -2.61
C LEU A 213 5.24 6.24 -1.57
N PHE A 214 5.25 6.69 -0.31
CA PHE A 214 4.48 6.08 0.76
C PHE A 214 2.97 6.15 0.49
N MET A 215 2.47 7.32 0.09
CA MET A 215 1.08 7.49 -0.34
C MET A 215 0.74 6.54 -1.51
N ARG A 216 1.61 6.45 -2.52
CA ARG A 216 1.41 5.60 -3.69
C ARG A 216 1.43 4.10 -3.34
N GLN A 217 2.24 3.68 -2.38
CA GLN A 217 2.22 2.33 -1.83
C GLN A 217 0.86 2.00 -1.21
N LEU A 218 0.27 2.89 -0.41
CA LEU A 218 -1.06 2.70 0.17
C LEU A 218 -2.14 2.58 -0.91
N GLN A 219 -2.09 3.43 -1.95
CA GLN A 219 -2.99 3.32 -3.10
C GLN A 219 -2.86 1.98 -3.82
N ILE A 220 -1.63 1.53 -4.07
CA ILE A 220 -1.35 0.24 -4.69
C ILE A 220 -1.90 -0.91 -3.84
N ALA A 221 -1.75 -0.84 -2.51
CA ALA A 221 -2.32 -1.79 -1.56
C ALA A 221 -3.87 -1.79 -1.53
N GLY A 222 -4.52 -0.77 -2.12
CA GLY A 222 -5.97 -0.58 -2.08
C GLY A 222 -6.46 0.04 -0.76
N ARG A 223 -5.60 0.80 -0.08
CA ARG A 223 -5.86 1.52 1.18
C ARG A 223 -6.04 3.02 0.90
N GLU A 224 -7.03 3.35 0.07
CA GLU A 224 -7.24 4.70 -0.46
C GLU A 224 -7.52 5.75 0.62
N ASP A 225 -8.30 5.40 1.65
CA ASP A 225 -8.62 6.33 2.75
C ASP A 225 -7.36 6.73 3.54
N GLU A 226 -6.43 5.79 3.72
CA GLU A 226 -5.17 6.05 4.40
C GLU A 226 -4.23 6.87 3.53
N ALA A 227 -4.19 6.60 2.22
CA ALA A 227 -3.45 7.41 1.27
C ALA A 227 -3.93 8.87 1.28
N GLU A 228 -5.25 9.08 1.32
CA GLU A 228 -5.84 10.41 1.41
C GLU A 228 -5.53 11.10 2.75
N HIS A 229 -5.54 10.34 3.85
CA HIS A 229 -5.14 10.87 5.15
C HIS A 229 -3.68 11.32 5.17
N VAL A 230 -2.77 10.50 4.65
CA VAL A 230 -1.34 10.85 4.48
C VAL A 230 -1.21 12.10 3.62
N ARG A 231 -1.95 12.20 2.50
CA ARG A 231 -1.93 13.37 1.62
C ARG A 231 -2.28 14.65 2.37
N MET A 232 -3.31 14.60 3.23
CA MET A 232 -3.72 15.73 4.06
C MET A 232 -2.65 16.11 5.09
N LEU A 233 -2.12 15.15 5.84
CA LEU A 233 -1.09 15.38 6.86
C LEU A 233 0.23 15.88 6.27
N ALA A 234 0.64 15.35 5.11
CA ALA A 234 1.85 15.74 4.41
C ALA A 234 1.70 17.04 3.59
N GLY A 235 0.48 17.57 3.43
CA GLY A 235 0.23 18.77 2.63
C GLY A 235 0.50 18.61 1.13
N ILE A 236 0.44 17.39 0.58
CA ILE A 236 0.71 17.12 -0.83
C ILE A 236 -0.42 17.68 -1.70
N ARG A 237 -0.05 18.46 -2.72
CA ARG A 237 -0.97 19.07 -3.68
C ARG A 237 -1.21 18.16 -4.89
N LEU A 238 -2.44 18.14 -5.39
CA LEU A 238 -2.87 17.37 -6.57
C LEU A 238 -3.39 18.30 -7.69
N PRO A 239 -3.30 17.89 -8.97
CA PRO A 239 -2.66 16.67 -9.45
C PRO A 239 -1.14 16.77 -9.40
N VAL A 240 -0.48 15.66 -9.10
CA VAL A 240 0.98 15.54 -9.22
C VAL A 240 1.37 15.45 -10.69
N ASP A 241 2.53 15.99 -11.05
CA ASP A 241 3.12 15.74 -12.36
C ASP A 241 3.58 14.28 -12.42
N GLU A 242 2.74 13.41 -12.99
CA GLU A 242 3.01 11.98 -13.13
C GLU A 242 4.24 11.68 -14.00
N VAL A 243 4.61 12.58 -14.92
CA VAL A 243 5.81 12.41 -15.75
C VAL A 243 7.05 12.65 -14.90
N GLN A 244 7.10 13.77 -14.18
CA GLN A 244 8.22 14.05 -13.29
C GLN A 244 8.29 13.06 -12.14
N PHE A 245 7.15 12.68 -11.53
CA PHE A 245 7.12 11.69 -10.46
C PHE A 245 7.72 10.35 -10.90
N LYS A 246 7.44 9.88 -12.12
CA LYS A 246 8.06 8.65 -12.65
C LYS A 246 9.56 8.82 -12.94
N LYS A 247 10.01 10.00 -13.36
CA LYS A 247 11.45 10.29 -13.50
C LYS A 247 12.15 10.24 -12.15
N ASP A 248 11.55 10.85 -11.13
CA ASP A 248 12.05 10.85 -9.76
C ASP A 248 12.10 9.43 -9.18
N CYS A 249 11.06 8.62 -9.41
CA CYS A 249 11.07 7.21 -9.04
C CYS A 249 12.22 6.44 -9.71
N LEU A 250 12.46 6.68 -11.01
CA LEU A 250 13.54 6.03 -11.75
C LEU A 250 14.92 6.43 -11.20
N ALA A 251 15.13 7.72 -10.95
CA ALA A 251 16.35 8.23 -10.34
C ALA A 251 16.56 7.63 -8.95
N TYR A 252 15.52 7.62 -8.12
CA TYR A 252 15.56 7.08 -6.76
C TYR A 252 15.90 5.59 -6.72
N VAL A 253 15.26 4.76 -7.55
CA VAL A 253 15.60 3.33 -7.66
C VAL A 253 17.06 3.15 -8.08
N LEU A 254 17.55 3.88 -9.07
CA LEU A 254 18.93 3.76 -9.54
C LEU A 254 19.97 4.22 -8.51
N LEU A 255 19.64 5.22 -7.69
CA LEU A 255 20.49 5.63 -6.56
C LEU A 255 20.62 4.51 -5.53
N THR A 256 19.52 3.84 -5.22
CA THR A 256 19.43 2.82 -4.16
C THR A 256 20.01 1.46 -4.56
N LEU A 257 20.02 1.15 -5.87
CA LEU A 257 20.66 -0.06 -6.39
C LEU A 257 22.20 0.01 -6.42
N GLY A 258 22.79 1.20 -6.18
CA GLY A 258 24.23 1.45 -6.31
C GLY A 258 24.75 1.35 -7.75
N GLU A 259 26.03 1.66 -7.96
CA GLU A 259 26.73 1.09 -9.12
C GLU A 259 26.71 -0.42 -8.91
N GLY A 260 25.87 -1.14 -9.68
CA GLY A 260 25.63 -2.57 -9.48
C GLY A 260 26.91 -3.42 -9.45
N PRO A 261 26.82 -4.70 -9.03
CA PRO A 261 27.96 -5.57 -8.77
C PRO A 261 28.96 -5.71 -9.93
#